data_AF-A0A0C2BID4-F1
#
_entry.id   AF-A0A0C2BID4-F1
#
_cell.length_a   1.000
_cell.length_b   1.000
_cell.length_c   1.000
_cell.angle_alpha   90.00
_cell.angle_beta   90.00
_cell.angle_gamma   90.00
#
_symmetry.space_group_name_H-M   'P 1'
#
loop_
_entity.id
_entity.type
_entity.pdbx_description
1 polymer ?
#
loop_
_entity_poly.entity_id
_entity_poly.type
_entity_poly.pdbx_seq_one_letter_code
_entity_poly.pdbx_strand_id
1 'polypeptide(L)'
;TLALALQAPVRLARTRSLAPAEIAALTALVTPSVAGLALVAERWGHPLFGFALPVLALTVAHFHFAGFAAALLAGLVCRTTGSRAGRFAALSVPLGTLLVLAGYFVADWAELVGAVVLTAGMWTVSLLTWRDVRPGAAGPGTRALLAVSAGVLVVTMLLALSWAAGEATGLPRPSLGWMAATHGVANALGFALCSILAWRQLKESAV
;
A
#
# COMPACT_ATOMS: atom_id res chain seq x y z
N THR A 1 15.02 -8.40 0.95
CA THR A 1 14.38 -7.19 1.52
C THR A 1 15.42 -6.16 1.95
N LEU A 2 16.43 -6.53 2.75
CA LEU A 2 17.55 -5.66 3.16
C LEU A 2 18.23 -4.91 2.00
N ALA A 3 18.53 -5.61 0.89
CA ALA A 3 19.13 -4.98 -0.28
C ALA A 3 18.28 -3.85 -0.88
N LEU A 4 16.94 -3.94 -0.82
CA LEU A 4 16.04 -2.86 -1.26
C LEU A 4 16.08 -1.68 -0.28
N ALA A 5 16.05 -1.94 1.02
CA ALA A 5 16.12 -0.87 2.02
C ALA A 5 17.44 -0.09 1.93
N LEU A 6 18.55 -0.75 1.63
CA LEU A 6 19.85 -0.10 1.39
C LEU A 6 19.86 0.81 0.16
N GLN A 7 18.93 0.64 -0.79
CA GLN A 7 18.78 1.57 -1.92
C GLN A 7 18.14 2.90 -1.50
N ALA A 8 17.40 2.96 -0.39
CA ALA A 8 16.73 4.18 0.07
C ALA A 8 17.72 5.34 0.36
N PRO A 9 18.79 5.16 1.18
CA PRO A 9 19.76 6.23 1.42
C PRO A 9 20.54 6.59 0.15
N VAL A 10 20.90 5.61 -0.68
CA VAL A 10 21.58 5.85 -1.97
C VAL A 10 20.70 6.70 -2.89
N ARG A 11 19.41 6.38 -2.98
CA ARG A 11 18.45 7.11 -3.79
C ARG A 11 18.25 8.52 -3.26
N LEU A 12 18.04 8.69 -1.95
CA LEU A 12 17.88 10.01 -1.33
C LEU A 12 19.14 10.88 -1.52
N ALA A 13 20.34 10.31 -1.41
CA ALA A 13 21.59 11.02 -1.66
C ALA A 13 21.73 11.47 -3.13
N ARG A 14 21.21 10.68 -4.08
CA ARG A 14 21.22 11.00 -5.52
C ARG A 14 20.14 12.01 -5.93
N THR A 15 18.91 11.83 -5.45
CA THR A 15 17.77 12.68 -5.84
C THR A 15 17.70 13.97 -5.03
N ARG A 16 18.21 13.96 -3.78
CA ARG A 16 18.14 15.05 -2.80
C ARG A 16 16.75 15.69 -2.72
N SER A 17 15.72 14.86 -2.80
CA SER A 17 14.33 15.29 -2.90
C SER A 17 13.46 14.60 -1.87
N LEU A 18 12.57 15.39 -1.27
CA LEU A 18 11.46 14.90 -0.43
C LEU A 18 10.12 15.22 -1.10
N ALA A 19 10.10 15.26 -2.44
CA ALA A 19 8.84 15.38 -3.17
C ALA A 19 7.91 14.21 -2.82
N PRO A 20 6.58 14.39 -2.87
CA PRO A 20 5.60 13.35 -2.53
C PRO A 20 5.86 11.98 -3.14
N ALA A 21 6.14 11.92 -4.44
CA ALA A 21 6.45 10.67 -5.12
C ALA A 21 7.76 10.00 -4.67
N GLU A 22 8.70 10.79 -4.18
CA GLU A 22 9.97 10.30 -3.66
C GLU A 22 9.81 9.75 -2.25
N ILE A 23 9.03 10.41 -1.39
CA ILE A 23 8.64 9.87 -0.07
C ILE A 23 7.94 8.51 -0.23
N ALA A 24 7.00 8.40 -1.17
CA ALA A 24 6.32 7.15 -1.46
C ALA A 24 7.28 6.06 -1.97
N ALA A 25 8.25 6.42 -2.83
CA ALA A 25 9.26 5.50 -3.31
C ALA A 25 10.22 5.03 -2.19
N LEU A 26 10.66 5.93 -1.31
CA LEU A 26 11.50 5.60 -0.15
C LEU A 26 10.78 4.67 0.82
N THR A 27 9.49 4.94 1.06
CA THR A 27 8.61 4.06 1.85
C THR A 27 8.61 2.66 1.25
N ALA A 28 8.35 2.55 -0.06
CA ALA A 28 8.35 1.27 -0.75
C ALA A 28 9.69 0.52 -0.69
N LEU A 29 10.82 1.22 -0.65
CA LEU A 29 12.14 0.58 -0.54
C LEU A 29 12.39 0.01 0.87
N VAL A 30 11.89 0.67 1.91
CA VAL A 30 12.19 0.32 3.31
C VAL A 30 11.23 -0.73 3.87
N THR A 31 9.94 -0.59 3.61
CA THR A 31 8.90 -1.40 4.30
C THR A 31 9.00 -2.92 4.06
N PRO A 32 9.49 -3.46 2.92
CA PRO A 32 9.70 -4.90 2.80
C PRO A 32 10.67 -5.47 3.85
N SER A 33 11.64 -4.67 4.30
CA SER A 33 12.59 -5.11 5.34
C SER A 33 11.93 -5.20 6.69
N VAL A 34 11.06 -4.23 7.04
CA VAL A 34 10.24 -4.28 8.26
C VAL A 34 9.32 -5.51 8.22
N ALA A 35 8.66 -5.74 7.08
CA ALA A 35 7.78 -6.88 6.91
C ALA A 35 8.53 -8.23 6.99
N GLY A 36 9.73 -8.31 6.42
CA GLY A 36 10.58 -9.49 6.50
C GLY A 36 11.06 -9.78 7.92
N LEU A 37 11.48 -8.75 8.66
CA LEU A 37 11.87 -8.90 10.08
C LEU A 37 10.69 -9.36 10.94
N ALA A 38 9.51 -8.77 10.76
CA ALA A 38 8.30 -9.16 11.47
C ALA A 38 7.91 -10.62 11.17
N LEU A 39 8.00 -11.04 9.89
CA LEU A 39 7.71 -12.41 9.48
C LEU A 39 8.66 -13.41 10.14
N VAL A 40 9.95 -13.11 10.14
CA VAL A 40 10.98 -13.96 10.73
C VAL A 40 10.75 -14.11 12.24
N ALA A 41 10.52 -13.00 12.95
CA ALA A 41 10.23 -13.02 14.38
C ALA A 41 8.95 -13.81 14.69
N GLU A 42 7.89 -13.59 13.92
CA GLU A 42 6.61 -14.25 14.12
C GLU A 42 6.66 -15.75 13.84
N ARG A 43 7.36 -16.19 12.79
CA ARG A 43 7.60 -17.63 12.51
C ARG A 43 8.48 -18.31 13.55
N TRP A 44 9.36 -17.57 14.21
CA TRP A 44 10.15 -18.07 15.33
C TRP A 44 9.44 -18.01 16.68
N GLY A 45 8.21 -17.51 16.74
CA GLY A 45 7.47 -17.37 18.00
C GLY A 45 8.05 -16.31 18.93
N HIS A 46 8.83 -15.35 18.42
CA HIS A 46 9.43 -14.29 19.21
C HIS A 46 8.66 -12.95 19.03
N PRO A 47 8.13 -12.37 20.12
CA PRO A 47 7.68 -10.99 20.13
C PRO A 47 8.82 -10.04 19.72
N LEU A 48 8.48 -8.98 19.00
CA LEU A 48 9.46 -8.03 18.47
C LEU A 48 8.98 -6.60 18.71
N PHE A 49 9.86 -5.75 19.26
CA PHE A 49 9.56 -4.34 19.58
C PHE A 49 8.29 -4.13 20.44
N GLY A 50 7.97 -5.08 21.33
CA GLY A 50 6.78 -5.04 22.18
C GLY A 50 5.50 -5.54 21.51
N PHE A 51 5.55 -5.96 20.24
CA PHE A 51 4.41 -6.53 19.54
C PHE A 51 4.30 -8.05 19.74
N ALA A 52 3.09 -8.50 20.09
CA ALA A 52 2.75 -9.92 20.13
C ALA A 52 2.65 -10.53 18.72
N LEU A 53 2.74 -11.86 18.63
CA LEU A 53 2.74 -12.60 17.36
C LEU A 53 1.56 -12.26 16.43
N PRO A 54 0.30 -12.09 16.91
CA PRO A 54 -0.81 -11.71 16.02
C PRO A 54 -0.61 -10.34 15.37
N VAL A 55 -0.05 -9.36 16.11
CA VAL A 55 0.22 -8.02 15.58
C VAL A 55 1.39 -8.06 14.60
N LEU A 56 2.40 -8.91 14.84
CA LEU A 56 3.47 -9.14 13.87
C LEU A 56 2.93 -9.75 12.58
N ALA A 57 2.02 -10.72 12.63
CA ALA A 57 1.39 -11.29 11.44
C ALA A 57 0.61 -10.24 10.64
N LEU A 58 -0.10 -9.32 11.31
CA LEU A 58 -0.75 -8.17 10.68
C LEU A 58 0.26 -7.21 10.06
N THR A 59 1.38 -6.95 10.75
CA THR A 59 2.49 -6.11 10.28
C THR A 59 3.08 -6.66 8.99
N VAL A 60 3.25 -7.98 8.88
CA VAL A 60 3.75 -8.62 7.63
C VAL A 60 2.85 -8.26 6.45
N ALA A 61 1.53 -8.42 6.58
CA ALA A 61 0.60 -8.13 5.50
C ALA A 61 0.60 -6.63 5.16
N HIS A 62 0.47 -5.76 6.17
CA HIS A 62 0.38 -4.31 5.96
C HIS A 62 1.66 -3.74 5.34
N PHE A 63 2.84 -4.16 5.77
CA PHE A 63 4.09 -3.59 5.25
C PHE A 63 4.47 -4.13 3.85
N HIS A 64 4.06 -5.35 3.47
CA HIS A 64 4.20 -5.84 2.10
C HIS A 64 3.21 -5.19 1.12
N PHE A 65 1.94 -5.05 1.50
CA PHE A 65 0.93 -4.53 0.59
C PHE A 65 0.78 -3.01 0.69
N ALA A 66 0.44 -2.45 1.85
CA ALA A 66 0.30 -1.01 2.03
C ALA A 66 1.66 -0.29 2.03
N GLY A 67 2.64 -0.82 2.75
CA GLY A 67 3.97 -0.22 2.82
C GLY A 67 4.71 -0.26 1.49
N PHE A 68 4.70 -1.40 0.80
CA PHE A 68 5.46 -1.58 -0.44
C PHE A 68 4.63 -1.35 -1.69
N ALA A 69 3.65 -2.22 -1.99
CA ALA A 69 2.92 -2.16 -3.25
C ALA A 69 2.14 -0.84 -3.39
N ALA A 70 1.37 -0.45 -2.38
CA ALA A 70 0.59 0.78 -2.44
C ALA A 70 1.48 2.02 -2.52
N ALA A 71 2.56 2.11 -1.73
CA ALA A 71 3.45 3.27 -1.77
C ALA A 71 4.19 3.38 -3.12
N LEU A 72 4.66 2.25 -3.66
CA LEU A 72 5.29 2.20 -4.98
C LEU A 72 4.34 2.73 -6.06
N LEU A 73 3.10 2.23 -6.05
CA LEU A 73 2.10 2.55 -7.06
C LEU A 73 1.58 3.98 -6.94
N ALA A 74 1.36 4.47 -5.71
CA ALA A 74 1.02 5.86 -5.46
C ALA A 74 2.13 6.81 -5.92
N GLY A 75 3.40 6.45 -5.69
CA GLY A 75 4.56 7.19 -6.18
C GLY A 75 4.65 7.22 -7.72
N LEU A 76 4.37 6.10 -8.38
CA LEU A 76 4.33 6.01 -9.85
C LEU A 76 3.21 6.89 -10.43
N VAL A 77 1.99 6.74 -9.93
CA VAL A 77 0.82 7.54 -10.35
C VAL A 77 1.07 9.04 -10.11
N CYS A 78 1.66 9.41 -8.98
CA CYS A 78 2.02 10.79 -8.68
C CYS A 78 3.00 11.37 -9.72
N ARG A 79 4.02 10.60 -10.13
CA ARG A 79 4.97 11.06 -11.15
C ARG A 79 4.32 11.17 -12.53
N THR A 80 3.54 10.18 -12.92
CA THR A 80 2.92 10.13 -14.25
C THR A 80 1.87 11.21 -14.45
N THR A 81 1.07 11.51 -13.42
CA THR A 81 0.01 12.53 -13.54
C THR A 81 0.51 13.94 -13.23
N GLY A 82 1.54 14.10 -12.39
CA GLY A 82 2.05 15.40 -11.94
C GLY A 82 1.05 16.23 -11.12
N SER A 83 -0.14 15.69 -10.83
CA SER A 83 -1.29 16.42 -10.32
C SER A 83 -1.24 16.60 -8.79
N ARG A 84 -2.03 17.55 -8.26
CA ARG A 84 -2.21 17.72 -6.81
C ARG A 84 -2.83 16.47 -6.17
N ALA A 85 -3.77 15.83 -6.86
CA ALA A 85 -4.38 14.57 -6.42
C ALA A 85 -3.34 13.44 -6.35
N GLY A 86 -2.42 13.36 -7.32
CA GLY A 86 -1.32 12.40 -7.29
C GLY A 86 -0.39 12.61 -6.09
N ARG A 87 -0.08 13.87 -5.76
CA ARG A 87 0.73 14.20 -4.58
C ARG A 87 0.03 13.84 -3.28
N PHE A 88 -1.27 14.12 -3.18
CA PHE A 88 -2.09 13.68 -2.05
C PHE A 88 -2.02 12.17 -1.88
N ALA A 89 -2.28 11.41 -2.94
CA ALA A 89 -2.23 9.94 -2.93
C ALA A 89 -0.86 9.41 -2.49
N ALA A 90 0.24 10.01 -2.97
CA ALA A 90 1.59 9.60 -2.61
C ALA A 90 1.94 9.85 -1.14
N LEU A 91 1.39 10.89 -0.50
CA LEU A 91 1.62 11.19 0.92
C LEU A 91 0.67 10.42 1.85
N SER A 92 -0.57 10.19 1.42
CA SER A 92 -1.58 9.52 2.25
C SER A 92 -1.22 8.07 2.55
N VAL A 93 -0.52 7.36 1.64
CA VAL A 93 -0.14 5.96 1.88
C VAL A 93 0.88 5.81 3.02
N PRO A 94 2.05 6.48 3.00
CA PRO A 94 2.98 6.40 4.13
C PRO A 94 2.37 6.98 5.41
N LEU A 95 1.62 8.08 5.32
CA LEU A 95 0.97 8.67 6.50
C LEU A 95 -0.07 7.72 7.11
N GLY A 96 -0.97 7.16 6.30
CA GLY A 96 -1.97 6.20 6.74
C GLY A 96 -1.35 4.95 7.34
N THR A 97 -0.29 4.42 6.72
CA THR A 97 0.45 3.26 7.25
C THR A 97 1.06 3.55 8.63
N LEU A 98 1.65 4.74 8.83
CA LEU A 98 2.20 5.14 10.12
C LEU A 98 1.10 5.38 11.17
N LEU A 99 -0.04 5.95 10.78
CA LEU A 99 -1.18 6.16 11.68
C LEU A 99 -1.79 4.83 12.15
N VAL A 100 -1.97 3.86 11.24
CA VAL A 100 -2.42 2.51 11.61
C VAL A 100 -1.43 1.86 12.57
N LEU A 101 -0.12 1.94 12.29
CA LEU A 101 0.91 1.42 13.18
C LEU A 101 0.86 2.08 14.58
N ALA A 102 0.70 3.41 14.62
CA ALA A 102 0.58 4.15 15.87
C ALA A 102 -0.70 3.79 16.64
N GLY A 103 -1.78 3.46 15.93
CA GLY A 103 -3.05 3.04 16.51
C GLY A 103 -2.93 1.86 17.46
N TYR A 104 -2.07 0.89 17.14
CA TYR A 104 -1.78 -0.25 18.02
C TYR A 104 -1.24 0.13 19.41
N PHE A 105 -0.69 1.33 19.57
CA PHE A 105 -0.14 1.79 20.86
C PHE A 105 -1.04 2.78 21.61
N VAL A 106 -2.02 3.39 20.94
CA VAL A 106 -2.76 4.54 21.48
C VAL A 106 -4.23 4.23 21.69
N ALA A 107 -4.95 3.90 20.61
CA ALA A 107 -6.40 3.65 20.62
C ALA A 107 -6.90 3.14 19.27
N ASP A 108 -7.97 2.33 19.29
CA ASP A 108 -8.64 1.78 18.09
C ASP A 108 -9.15 2.88 17.14
N TRP A 109 -9.50 4.06 17.66
CA TRP A 109 -9.90 5.21 16.84
C TRP A 109 -8.77 5.74 15.95
N ALA A 110 -7.52 5.62 16.37
CA ALA A 110 -6.37 6.02 15.55
C ALA A 110 -6.16 5.06 14.38
N GLU A 111 -6.48 3.76 14.56
CA GLU A 111 -6.51 2.79 13.47
C GLU A 111 -7.57 3.16 12.42
N LEU A 112 -8.77 3.54 12.86
CA LEU A 112 -9.83 4.01 11.94
C LEU A 112 -9.41 5.26 11.16
N VAL A 113 -8.81 6.26 11.82
CA VAL A 113 -8.30 7.47 11.14
C VAL A 113 -7.23 7.10 10.11
N GLY A 114 -6.29 6.22 10.46
CA GLY A 114 -5.29 5.71 9.53
C GLY A 114 -5.90 4.99 8.33
N ALA A 115 -6.90 4.14 8.55
CA ALA A 115 -7.64 3.44 7.50
C ALA A 115 -8.39 4.42 6.57
N VAL A 116 -9.00 5.48 7.11
CA VAL A 116 -9.66 6.52 6.32
C VAL A 116 -8.67 7.27 5.43
N VAL A 117 -7.54 7.70 6.00
CA VAL A 117 -6.48 8.39 5.23
C VAL A 117 -5.93 7.50 4.13
N LEU A 118 -5.64 6.23 4.44
CA LEU A 118 -5.13 5.27 3.47
C LEU A 118 -6.16 5.01 2.35
N THR A 119 -7.43 4.80 2.70
CA THR A 119 -8.49 4.58 1.72
C THR A 119 -8.68 5.77 0.79
N ALA A 120 -8.72 7.00 1.33
CA ALA A 120 -8.84 8.20 0.51
C ALA A 120 -7.68 8.31 -0.50
N GLY A 121 -6.46 7.99 -0.04
CA GLY A 121 -5.28 7.88 -0.89
C GLY A 121 -5.43 6.85 -2.00
N MET A 122 -5.79 5.63 -1.64
CA MET A 122 -5.89 4.51 -2.57
C MET A 122 -7.04 4.66 -3.57
N TRP A 123 -8.18 5.23 -3.17
CA TRP A 123 -9.22 5.60 -4.12
C TRP A 123 -8.75 6.70 -5.09
N THR A 124 -7.93 7.63 -4.62
CA THR A 124 -7.28 8.61 -5.50
C THR A 124 -6.33 7.92 -6.49
N VAL A 125 -5.53 6.94 -6.03
CA VAL A 125 -4.71 6.08 -6.92
C VAL A 125 -5.58 5.39 -7.96
N SER A 126 -6.70 4.76 -7.56
CA SER A 126 -7.63 4.10 -8.48
C SER A 126 -8.19 5.06 -9.51
N LEU A 127 -8.65 6.24 -9.07
CA LEU A 127 -9.25 7.25 -9.94
C LEU A 127 -8.26 7.75 -11.00
N LEU A 128 -7.05 8.12 -10.57
CA LEU A 128 -6.00 8.59 -11.47
C LEU A 128 -5.48 7.48 -12.39
N THR A 129 -5.39 6.25 -11.88
CA THR A 129 -5.06 5.08 -12.70
C THR A 129 -6.09 4.88 -13.81
N TRP A 130 -7.37 4.98 -13.47
CA TRP A 130 -8.46 4.81 -14.42
C TRP A 130 -8.54 5.93 -15.47
N ARG A 131 -8.40 7.19 -15.02
CA ARG A 131 -8.63 8.38 -15.86
C ARG A 131 -7.39 8.81 -16.65
N ASP A 132 -6.20 8.67 -16.07
CA ASP A 132 -5.00 9.31 -16.61
C ASP A 132 -3.98 8.29 -17.10
N VAL A 133 -3.74 7.20 -16.35
CA VAL A 133 -2.72 6.20 -16.70
C VAL A 133 -3.25 5.21 -17.74
N ARG A 134 -4.46 4.68 -17.54
CA ARG A 134 -5.05 3.64 -18.39
C ARG A 134 -5.24 4.06 -19.85
N PRO A 135 -5.69 5.29 -20.19
CA PRO A 135 -5.83 5.68 -21.60
C PRO A 135 -4.51 5.66 -22.38
N GLY A 136 -3.39 5.95 -21.71
CA GLY A 136 -2.06 5.93 -22.30
C GLY A 136 -1.47 4.54 -22.54
N ALA A 137 -2.15 3.47 -22.15
CA ALA A 137 -1.67 2.11 -22.35
C ALA A 137 -1.76 1.68 -23.83
N ALA A 138 -0.68 1.07 -24.33
CA ALA A 138 -0.52 0.68 -25.74
C ALA A 138 -1.46 -0.45 -26.19
N GLY A 139 -1.80 -1.38 -25.29
CA GLY A 139 -2.56 -2.60 -25.63
C GLY A 139 -3.76 -2.88 -24.71
N PRO A 140 -4.73 -3.69 -25.18
CA PRO A 140 -5.91 -4.05 -24.40
C PRO A 140 -5.57 -4.83 -23.12
N GLY A 141 -4.52 -5.65 -23.14
CA GLY A 141 -4.04 -6.39 -21.96
C GLY A 141 -3.59 -5.47 -20.82
N THR A 142 -2.73 -4.49 -21.11
CA THR A 142 -2.29 -3.49 -20.13
C THR A 142 -3.47 -2.67 -19.59
N ARG A 143 -4.41 -2.28 -20.47
CA ARG A 143 -5.64 -1.57 -20.07
C ARG A 143 -6.53 -2.40 -19.15
N ALA A 144 -6.62 -3.71 -19.38
CA ALA A 144 -7.38 -4.63 -18.53
C ALA A 144 -6.70 -4.78 -17.17
N LEU A 145 -5.37 -4.97 -17.13
CA LEU A 145 -4.61 -5.05 -15.87
C LEU A 145 -4.78 -3.79 -15.01
N LEU A 146 -4.69 -2.60 -15.62
CA LEU A 146 -4.92 -1.33 -14.91
C LEU A 146 -6.37 -1.19 -14.42
N ALA A 147 -7.35 -1.62 -15.23
CA ALA A 147 -8.76 -1.61 -14.85
C ALA A 147 -9.07 -2.54 -13.68
N VAL A 148 -8.58 -3.79 -13.74
CA VAL A 148 -8.71 -4.78 -12.66
C VAL A 148 -8.07 -4.24 -11.39
N SER A 149 -6.85 -3.72 -11.49
CA SER A 149 -6.15 -3.14 -10.35
C SER A 149 -6.91 -1.99 -9.71
N ALA A 150 -7.41 -1.03 -10.51
CA ALA A 150 -8.14 0.11 -9.99
C ALA A 150 -9.48 -0.31 -9.35
N GLY A 151 -10.21 -1.24 -9.96
CA GLY A 151 -11.49 -1.73 -9.46
C GLY A 151 -11.36 -2.54 -8.17
N VAL A 152 -10.43 -3.50 -8.13
CA VAL A 152 -10.16 -4.32 -6.94
C VAL A 152 -9.73 -3.44 -5.76
N LEU A 153 -8.93 -2.42 -6.01
CA LEU A 153 -8.49 -1.50 -4.97
C LEU A 153 -9.68 -0.74 -4.35
N VAL A 154 -10.69 -0.32 -5.12
CA VAL A 154 -11.89 0.31 -4.56
C VAL A 154 -12.63 -0.64 -3.62
N VAL A 155 -12.89 -1.87 -4.06
CA VAL A 155 -13.63 -2.88 -3.30
C VAL A 155 -12.89 -3.26 -2.02
N THR A 156 -11.58 -3.49 -2.11
CA THR A 156 -10.78 -3.91 -0.95
C THR A 156 -10.63 -2.79 0.08
N MET A 157 -10.55 -1.52 -0.34
CA MET A 157 -10.52 -0.39 0.60
C MET A 157 -11.87 -0.19 1.31
N LEU A 158 -13.00 -0.41 0.63
CA LEU A 158 -14.32 -0.44 1.29
C LEU A 158 -14.37 -1.51 2.38
N LEU A 159 -13.80 -2.68 2.09
CA LEU A 159 -13.74 -3.79 3.04
C LEU A 159 -12.83 -3.49 4.25
N ALA A 160 -11.72 -2.78 4.02
CA ALA A 160 -10.86 -2.32 5.11
C ALA A 160 -11.56 -1.29 6.00
N LEU A 161 -12.29 -0.34 5.40
CA LEU A 161 -13.06 0.66 6.16
C LEU A 161 -14.18 0.02 6.98
N SER A 162 -14.93 -0.93 6.42
CA SER A 162 -16.00 -1.59 7.16
C SER A 162 -15.45 -2.38 8.34
N TRP A 163 -14.30 -3.03 8.18
CA TRP A 163 -13.62 -3.72 9.26
C TRP A 163 -13.14 -2.75 10.34
N ALA A 164 -12.43 -1.68 9.97
CA ALA A 164 -11.89 -0.70 10.92
C ALA A 164 -12.99 0.06 11.66
N ALA A 165 -14.11 0.36 10.99
CA ALA A 165 -15.27 0.96 11.63
C ALA A 165 -15.89 -0.01 12.64
N GLY A 166 -16.01 -1.29 12.31
CA GLY A 166 -16.50 -2.32 13.24
C GLY A 166 -15.60 -2.51 14.46
N GLU A 167 -14.27 -2.43 14.28
CA GLU A 167 -13.31 -2.46 15.38
C GLU A 167 -13.51 -1.25 16.31
N ALA A 168 -13.49 -0.04 15.76
CA ALA A 168 -13.58 1.19 16.56
C ALA A 168 -14.94 1.43 17.24
N THR A 169 -16.04 0.87 16.69
CA THR A 169 -17.41 1.07 17.21
C THR A 169 -17.95 -0.12 18.00
N GLY A 170 -17.24 -1.26 18.00
CA GLY A 170 -17.73 -2.51 18.58
C GLY A 170 -18.82 -3.21 17.76
N LEU A 171 -19.11 -2.75 16.54
CA LEU A 171 -20.04 -3.43 15.64
C LEU A 171 -19.47 -4.76 15.12
N PRO A 172 -20.33 -5.71 14.71
CA PRO A 172 -19.88 -6.96 14.10
C PRO A 172 -18.97 -6.71 12.89
N ARG A 173 -17.84 -7.39 12.87
CA ARG A 173 -16.82 -7.26 11.81
C ARG A 173 -16.33 -8.63 11.35
N PRO A 174 -15.86 -8.75 10.10
CA PRO A 174 -15.26 -9.99 9.61
C PRO A 174 -14.07 -10.42 10.47
N SER A 175 -13.85 -11.74 10.57
CA SER A 175 -12.66 -12.25 11.25
C SER A 175 -11.39 -11.90 10.47
N LEU A 176 -10.25 -11.85 11.18
CA LEU A 176 -8.95 -11.58 10.56
C LEU A 176 -8.60 -12.61 9.47
N GLY A 177 -8.94 -13.88 9.67
CA GLY A 177 -8.75 -14.93 8.66
C GLY A 177 -9.56 -14.67 7.39
N TRP A 178 -10.80 -14.20 7.54
CA TRP A 178 -11.64 -13.82 6.39
C TRP A 178 -11.08 -12.59 5.67
N MET A 179 -10.60 -11.58 6.41
CA MET A 179 -9.92 -10.41 5.83
C MET A 179 -8.67 -10.81 5.05
N ALA A 180 -7.84 -11.70 5.61
CA ALA A 180 -6.66 -12.20 4.91
C ALA A 180 -7.04 -12.92 3.60
N ALA A 181 -8.04 -13.80 3.64
CA ALA A 181 -8.49 -14.58 2.49
C ALA A 181 -9.18 -13.75 1.39
N THR A 182 -9.79 -12.61 1.74
CA THR A 182 -10.53 -11.76 0.79
C THR A 182 -9.76 -10.48 0.49
N HIS A 183 -9.70 -9.54 1.43
CA HIS A 183 -8.99 -8.27 1.30
C HIS A 183 -7.50 -8.50 0.97
N GLY A 184 -6.83 -9.40 1.67
CA GLY A 184 -5.41 -9.69 1.46
C GLY A 184 -5.12 -10.28 0.08
N VAL A 185 -5.78 -11.39 -0.26
CA VAL A 185 -5.59 -12.07 -1.56
C VAL A 185 -5.98 -11.17 -2.74
N ALA A 186 -7.10 -10.44 -2.63
CA ALA A 186 -7.52 -9.51 -3.68
C ALA A 186 -6.50 -8.37 -3.86
N ASN A 187 -5.95 -7.82 -2.76
CA ASN A 187 -4.88 -6.82 -2.87
C ASN A 187 -3.60 -7.40 -3.49
N ALA A 188 -3.24 -8.65 -3.18
CA ALA A 188 -2.04 -9.28 -3.72
C ALA A 188 -2.15 -9.52 -5.23
N LEU A 189 -3.23 -10.19 -5.66
CA LEU A 189 -3.37 -10.66 -7.03
C LEU A 189 -4.03 -9.61 -7.93
N GLY A 190 -5.13 -9.01 -7.47
CA GLY A 190 -5.94 -8.09 -8.26
C GLY A 190 -5.36 -6.69 -8.30
N PHE A 191 -4.90 -6.15 -7.16
CA PHE A 191 -4.27 -4.83 -7.12
C PHE A 191 -2.78 -4.90 -7.47
N ALA A 192 -1.95 -5.47 -6.59
CA ALA A 192 -0.49 -5.34 -6.67
C ALA A 192 0.10 -6.02 -7.91
N LEU A 193 -0.21 -7.31 -8.14
CA LEU A 193 0.33 -8.05 -9.28
C LEU A 193 -0.12 -7.44 -10.62
N CYS A 194 -1.42 -7.18 -10.80
CA CYS A 194 -1.91 -6.57 -12.04
C CYS A 194 -1.29 -5.19 -12.29
N SER A 195 -1.17 -4.36 -11.25
CA SER A 195 -0.47 -3.08 -11.32
C SER A 195 0.99 -3.26 -11.78
N ILE A 196 1.77 -4.09 -11.10
CA ILE A 196 3.19 -4.27 -11.41
C ILE A 196 3.40 -4.76 -12.86
N LEU A 197 2.59 -5.73 -13.30
CA LEU A 197 2.64 -6.23 -14.67
C LEU A 197 2.27 -5.14 -15.69
N ALA A 198 1.26 -4.32 -15.41
CA ALA A 198 0.88 -3.22 -16.28
C ALA A 198 1.99 -2.16 -16.37
N TRP A 199 2.55 -1.74 -15.24
CA TRP A 199 3.62 -0.74 -15.20
C TRP A 199 4.91 -1.24 -15.85
N ARG A 200 5.20 -2.54 -15.76
CA ARG A 200 6.30 -3.16 -16.51
C ARG A 200 6.08 -3.04 -18.03
N GLN A 201 4.89 -3.37 -18.52
CA GLN A 201 4.55 -3.27 -19.95
C GLN A 201 4.56 -1.82 -20.45
N LEU A 202 4.08 -0.87 -19.65
CA LEU A 202 4.15 0.56 -19.96
C LEU A 202 5.60 1.04 -20.10
N LYS A 203 6.50 0.55 -19.24
CA LYS A 203 7.93 0.87 -19.32
C LYS A 203 8.59 0.27 -20.57
N GLU A 204 8.29 -0.99 -20.90
CA GLU A 204 8.82 -1.66 -22.09
C GLU A 204 8.33 -1.00 -23.39
N SER A 205 7.12 -0.43 -23.40
CA SER A 205 6.57 0.29 -24.57
C SER A 205 7.10 1.71 -24.75
N ALA A 206 7.81 2.25 -23.75
CA ALA A 206 8.38 3.61 -23.77
C ALA A 206 9.85 3.63 -24.23
N VAL A 207 10.46 2.46 -24.42
CA VAL A 207 11.83 2.25 -24.93
C VAL A 207 11.74 1.86 -26.40
#